data_AF-A0A9P3PH90-F1
#
_entry.id   AF-A0A9P3PH90-F1
#
_cell.length_a   1.000
_cell.length_b   1.000
_cell.length_c   1.000
_cell.angle_alpha   90.00
_cell.angle_beta   90.00
_cell.angle_gamma   90.00
#
_symmetry.space_group_name_H-M   'P 1'
#
loop_
_entity.id
_entity.type
_entity.pdbx_description
1 polymer ?
#
loop_
_entity_poly.entity_id
_entity_poly.type
_entity_poly.pdbx_seq_one_letter_code
_entity_poly.pdbx_strand_id
1 'polypeptide(L)'
;MGGNQSLPKITPQDRAILDLKLQRDKLRQYQKKIQVVLDREHAIAKAHLAAGQKDRAIIALRRRKYQQSLLLKTDGQLEHLEQLVSTIEFSLVEVSVLHGLKQGNEVLREIHKEMNLEAVEKLLEETSEAREYQKEIGEMLSNNLTLDEEDAVQAELRELQAQQESQIPQAIDMPDAPTTELIAKEPAAEAESAERTKVPVAA
;
A
#
# COMPACT_ATOMS: atom_id res chain seq x y z
N MET A 1 -33.19 -2.74 -41.51
CA MET A 1 -32.53 -3.09 -40.24
C MET A 1 -31.97 -1.81 -39.63
N GLY A 2 -32.74 -1.19 -38.72
CA GLY A 2 -32.30 0.01 -38.00
C GLY A 2 -31.64 -0.42 -36.70
N GLY A 3 -30.32 -0.25 -36.60
CA GLY A 3 -29.59 -0.52 -35.37
C GLY A 3 -30.06 0.43 -34.28
N ASN A 4 -30.65 -0.12 -33.22
CA ASN A 4 -30.82 0.58 -31.96
C ASN A 4 -29.42 0.94 -31.46
N GLN A 5 -28.98 2.16 -31.75
CA GLN A 5 -27.82 2.74 -31.09
C GLN A 5 -28.14 2.75 -29.60
N SER A 6 -27.51 1.84 -28.86
CA SER A 6 -27.62 1.83 -27.40
C SER A 6 -27.09 3.16 -26.91
N LEU A 7 -27.99 4.06 -26.53
CA LEU A 7 -27.63 5.30 -25.86
C LEU A 7 -26.71 4.93 -24.69
N PRO A 8 -25.52 5.55 -24.56
CA PRO A 8 -24.61 5.24 -23.47
C PRO A 8 -25.38 5.43 -22.16
N LYS A 9 -25.46 4.36 -21.36
CA LYS A 9 -26.14 4.38 -20.07
C LYS A 9 -25.31 5.28 -19.16
N ILE A 10 -25.75 6.53 -19.00
CA ILE A 10 -25.14 7.49 -18.10
C ILE A 10 -25.17 6.89 -16.69
N THR A 11 -23.99 6.61 -16.15
CA THR A 11 -23.86 6.05 -14.82
C THR A 11 -24.12 7.15 -13.78
N PRO A 12 -24.55 6.81 -12.54
CA PRO A 12 -24.68 7.82 -11.48
C PRO A 12 -23.34 8.54 -11.21
N GLN A 13 -22.21 7.86 -11.44
CA GLN A 13 -20.86 8.42 -11.35
C GLN A 13 -20.64 9.53 -12.37
N ASP A 14 -21.04 9.31 -13.64
CA ASP A 14 -20.92 10.32 -14.69
C ASP A 14 -21.72 11.59 -14.38
N ARG A 15 -22.90 11.44 -13.77
CA ARG A 15 -23.72 12.57 -13.31
C ARG A 15 -23.03 13.36 -12.20
N ALA A 16 -22.46 12.66 -11.22
CA ALA A 16 -21.73 13.32 -10.14
C ALA A 16 -20.50 14.08 -10.65
N ILE A 17 -19.74 13.50 -11.60
CA ILE A 17 -18.58 14.16 -12.23
C ILE A 17 -19.04 15.40 -13.01
N LEU A 18 -20.15 15.31 -13.74
CA LEU A 18 -20.73 16.44 -14.45
C LEU A 18 -21.12 17.57 -13.49
N ASP A 19 -21.80 17.24 -12.39
CA ASP A 19 -22.24 18.23 -11.39
C ASP A 19 -21.03 18.95 -10.75
N LEU A 20 -19.96 18.21 -10.43
CA LEU A 20 -18.71 18.79 -9.93
C LEU A 20 -18.05 19.72 -10.96
N LYS A 21 -18.01 19.30 -12.23
CA LYS A 21 -17.46 20.12 -13.33
C LYS A 21 -18.28 21.40 -13.54
N LEU A 22 -19.61 21.32 -13.45
CA LEU A 22 -20.50 22.48 -13.51
C LEU A 22 -20.29 23.43 -12.31
N GLN A 23 -20.09 22.90 -11.10
CA GLN A 23 -19.78 23.70 -9.92
C GLN A 23 -18.44 24.42 -10.07
N ARG A 24 -17.41 23.73 -10.55
CA ARG A 24 -16.10 24.34 -10.84
C ARG A 24 -16.23 25.51 -11.82
N ASP A 25 -16.99 25.32 -12.90
CA ASP A 25 -17.18 26.37 -13.91
C ASP A 25 -17.95 27.58 -13.34
N LYS A 26 -18.95 27.33 -12.48
CA LYS A 26 -19.65 28.40 -11.74
C LYS A 26 -18.71 29.16 -10.80
N LEU A 27 -17.83 28.47 -10.08
CA LEU A 27 -16.83 29.12 -9.22
C LEU A 27 -15.83 29.95 -10.03
N ARG A 28 -15.37 29.47 -11.18
CA ARG A 28 -14.53 30.25 -12.11
C ARG A 28 -15.23 31.51 -12.61
N GLN A 29 -16.52 31.43 -12.93
CA GLN A 29 -17.31 32.61 -13.29
C GLN A 29 -17.45 33.59 -12.12
N TYR A 30 -17.64 33.07 -10.90
CA TYR A 30 -17.73 33.89 -9.69
C TYR A 30 -16.41 34.60 -9.37
N GLN A 31 -15.27 33.90 -9.50
CA GLN A 31 -13.92 34.45 -9.37
C GLN A 31 -13.70 35.64 -10.32
N LYS A 32 -14.05 35.47 -11.60
CA LYS A 32 -13.98 36.57 -12.59
C LYS A 32 -14.84 37.77 -12.21
N LYS A 33 -16.06 37.53 -11.70
CA LYS A 33 -16.95 38.60 -11.24
C LYS A 33 -16.37 39.36 -10.05
N ILE A 34 -15.82 38.65 -9.05
CA ILE A 34 -15.17 39.27 -7.89
C ILE A 34 -13.97 40.11 -8.33
N GLN A 35 -13.16 39.62 -9.27
CA GLN A 35 -12.00 40.36 -9.77
C GLN A 35 -12.40 41.73 -10.35
N VAL A 36 -13.46 41.78 -11.16
CA VAL A 36 -13.99 43.03 -11.71
C VAL A 36 -14.48 43.97 -10.60
N VAL A 37 -15.12 43.43 -9.55
CA VAL A 37 -15.56 44.23 -8.39
C VAL A 37 -14.35 44.78 -7.62
N LEU A 38 -13.31 43.98 -7.45
CA LEU A 38 -12.06 44.36 -6.80
C LEU A 38 -11.38 45.54 -7.49
N ASP A 39 -11.30 45.51 -8.81
CA ASP A 39 -10.71 46.57 -9.62
C ASP A 39 -11.54 47.86 -9.53
N ARG A 40 -12.87 47.75 -9.53
CA ARG A 40 -13.78 48.88 -9.33
C ARG A 40 -13.64 49.50 -7.94
N GLU A 41 -13.59 48.69 -6.88
CA GLU A 41 -13.39 49.20 -5.51
C GLU A 41 -12.03 49.87 -5.36
N HIS A 42 -11.00 49.38 -6.05
CA HIS A 42 -9.70 50.04 -6.08
C HIS A 42 -9.74 51.40 -6.79
N ALA A 43 -10.43 51.50 -7.93
CA ALA A 43 -10.63 52.76 -8.64
C ALA A 43 -11.42 53.78 -7.79
N ILE A 44 -12.49 53.33 -7.12
CA ILE A 44 -13.30 54.16 -6.21
C ILE A 44 -12.45 54.66 -5.03
N ALA A 45 -11.62 53.80 -4.44
CA ALA A 45 -10.70 54.20 -3.38
C ALA A 45 -9.72 55.29 -3.85
N LYS A 46 -9.15 55.15 -5.07
CA LYS A 46 -8.28 56.17 -5.68
C LYS A 46 -9.01 57.49 -5.90
N ALA A 47 -10.25 57.45 -6.39
CA ALA A 47 -11.06 58.65 -6.60
C ALA A 47 -11.37 59.39 -5.29
N HIS A 48 -11.72 58.67 -4.22
CA HIS A 48 -11.96 59.29 -2.91
C HIS A 48 -10.69 59.88 -2.28
N LEU A 49 -9.52 59.25 -2.49
CA LEU A 49 -8.24 59.81 -2.07
C LEU A 49 -7.92 61.11 -2.82
N ALA A 50 -8.14 61.15 -4.13
CA ALA A 50 -7.95 62.36 -4.94
C ALA A 50 -8.89 63.51 -4.51
N ALA A 51 -10.11 63.18 -4.09
CA ALA A 51 -11.10 64.13 -3.56
C ALA A 51 -10.86 64.53 -2.09
N GLY A 52 -9.78 64.07 -1.44
CA GLY A 52 -9.46 64.37 -0.04
C GLY A 52 -10.36 63.68 1.00
N GLN A 53 -11.27 62.78 0.58
CA GLN A 53 -12.24 62.10 1.44
C GLN A 53 -11.65 60.80 2.02
N LYS A 54 -10.76 60.95 3.02
CA LYS A 54 -10.02 59.83 3.63
C LYS A 54 -10.92 58.75 4.24
N ASP A 55 -11.97 59.14 4.96
CA ASP A 55 -12.86 58.18 5.64
C ASP A 55 -13.59 57.25 4.66
N ARG A 56 -14.02 57.80 3.52
CA ARG A 56 -14.67 57.03 2.45
C ARG A 56 -13.69 56.12 1.72
N ALA A 57 -12.45 56.58 1.51
CA ALA A 57 -11.40 55.75 0.94
C ALA A 57 -11.08 54.54 1.84
N ILE A 58 -11.03 54.71 3.15
CA ILE A 58 -10.81 53.61 4.11
C ILE A 58 -11.94 52.58 4.03
N ILE A 59 -13.20 53.01 3.95
CA ILE A 59 -14.35 52.09 3.81
C ILE A 59 -14.25 51.28 2.51
N ALA A 60 -13.90 51.93 1.39
CA ALA A 60 -13.71 51.25 0.11
C ALA A 60 -12.56 50.22 0.18
N LEU A 61 -11.45 50.55 0.84
CA LEU A 61 -10.33 49.62 1.03
C LEU A 61 -10.68 48.45 1.96
N ARG A 62 -11.53 48.65 2.97
CA ARG A 62 -12.03 47.55 3.82
C ARG A 62 -12.90 46.57 3.03
N ARG A 63 -13.81 47.08 2.19
CA ARG A 63 -14.61 46.25 1.28
C ARG A 63 -13.72 45.47 0.32
N ARG A 64 -12.71 46.13 -0.24
CA ARG A 64 -11.70 45.50 -1.09
C ARG A 64 -10.99 44.33 -0.40
N LYS A 65 -10.53 44.53 0.84
CA LYS A 65 -9.88 43.49 1.64
C LYS A 65 -10.83 42.31 1.91
N TYR A 66 -12.10 42.57 2.18
CA TYR A 66 -13.11 41.53 2.35
C TYR A 66 -13.31 40.71 1.07
N GLN A 67 -13.43 41.36 -0.08
CA GLN A 67 -13.54 40.68 -1.38
C GLN A 67 -12.29 39.86 -1.72
N GLN A 68 -11.09 40.35 -1.37
CA GLN A 68 -9.85 39.57 -1.51
C GLN A 68 -9.87 38.30 -0.66
N SER A 69 -10.33 38.38 0.59
CA SER A 69 -10.47 37.20 1.45
C SER A 69 -11.46 36.20 0.86
N LEU A 70 -12.56 36.68 0.26
CA LEU A 70 -13.55 35.84 -0.39
C LEU A 70 -12.99 35.17 -1.65
N LEU A 71 -12.17 35.89 -2.43
CA LEU A 71 -11.46 35.35 -3.58
C LEU A 71 -10.51 34.22 -3.15
N LEU A 72 -9.69 34.43 -2.12
CA LEU A 72 -8.81 33.38 -1.58
C LEU A 72 -9.56 32.14 -1.11
N LYS A 73 -10.71 32.31 -0.45
CA LYS A 73 -11.57 31.18 -0.07
C LYS A 73 -12.12 30.45 -1.28
N THR A 74 -12.51 31.20 -2.32
CA THR A 74 -13.03 30.62 -3.58
C THR A 74 -11.94 29.84 -4.32
N ASP A 75 -10.70 30.35 -4.34
CA ASP A 75 -9.56 29.67 -4.95
C ASP A 75 -9.26 28.35 -4.24
N GLY A 76 -9.27 28.34 -2.90
CA GLY A 76 -9.11 27.10 -2.12
C GLY A 76 -10.24 26.10 -2.35
N GLN A 77 -11.49 26.56 -2.50
CA GLN A 77 -12.61 25.69 -2.87
C GLN A 77 -12.47 25.12 -4.28
N LEU A 78 -11.93 25.91 -5.22
CA LEU A 78 -11.71 25.48 -6.59
C LEU A 78 -10.61 24.41 -6.65
N GLU A 79 -9.50 24.61 -5.93
CA GLU A 79 -8.45 23.60 -5.78
C GLU A 79 -9.00 22.30 -5.19
N HIS A 80 -9.80 22.41 -4.12
CA HIS A 80 -10.43 21.24 -3.50
C HIS A 80 -11.35 20.48 -4.47
N LEU A 81 -12.15 21.20 -5.28
CA LEU A 81 -12.98 20.56 -6.31
C LEU A 81 -12.14 19.88 -7.39
N GLU A 82 -11.04 20.48 -7.83
CA GLU A 82 -10.14 19.89 -8.81
C GLU A 82 -9.47 18.61 -8.28
N GLN A 83 -9.03 18.64 -7.01
CA GLN A 83 -8.53 17.44 -6.31
C GLN A 83 -9.60 16.35 -6.23
N LEU A 84 -10.83 16.69 -5.83
CA LEU A 84 -11.93 15.71 -5.74
C LEU A 84 -12.23 15.06 -7.10
N VAL A 85 -12.25 15.84 -8.18
CA VAL A 85 -12.46 15.30 -9.54
C VAL A 85 -11.33 14.35 -9.92
N SER A 86 -10.06 14.74 -9.66
CA SER A 86 -8.91 13.87 -9.94
C SER A 86 -8.95 12.57 -9.14
N THR A 87 -9.33 12.63 -7.86
CA THR A 87 -9.48 11.44 -7.01
C THR A 87 -10.57 10.50 -7.53
N ILE A 88 -11.71 11.05 -7.95
CA ILE A 88 -12.80 10.24 -8.53
C ILE A 88 -12.36 9.58 -9.83
N GLU A 89 -11.69 10.31 -10.72
CA GLU A 89 -11.17 9.78 -11.98
C GLU A 89 -10.13 8.67 -11.72
N PHE A 90 -9.28 8.82 -10.70
CA PHE A 90 -8.35 7.77 -10.28
C PHE A 90 -9.07 6.53 -9.71
N SER A 91 -10.05 6.71 -8.83
CA SER A 91 -10.82 5.58 -8.29
C SER A 91 -11.59 4.79 -9.35
N LEU A 92 -12.02 5.42 -10.45
CA LEU A 92 -12.59 4.70 -11.60
C LEU A 92 -11.56 3.77 -12.28
N VAL A 93 -10.29 4.21 -12.34
CA VAL A 93 -9.19 3.36 -12.81
C VAL A 93 -8.93 2.23 -11.83
N GLU A 94 -8.91 2.50 -10.52
CA GLU A 94 -8.74 1.47 -9.49
C GLU A 94 -9.79 0.36 -9.58
N VAL A 95 -11.07 0.71 -9.81
CA VAL A 95 -12.14 -0.26 -10.02
C VAL A 95 -11.87 -1.14 -11.24
N SER A 96 -11.33 -0.55 -12.32
CA SER A 96 -10.96 -1.28 -13.53
C SER A 96 -9.79 -2.24 -13.29
N VAL A 97 -8.79 -1.81 -12.52
CA VAL A 97 -7.66 -2.64 -12.11
C VAL A 97 -8.13 -3.81 -11.24
N LEU A 98 -9.02 -3.57 -10.28
CA LEU A 98 -9.62 -4.62 -9.46
C LEU A 98 -10.38 -5.66 -10.30
N HIS A 99 -11.10 -5.22 -11.34
CA HIS A 99 -11.76 -6.13 -12.27
C HIS A 99 -10.75 -6.98 -13.04
N GLY A 100 -9.66 -6.38 -13.52
CA GLY A 100 -8.56 -7.10 -14.17
C GLY A 100 -7.87 -8.11 -13.25
N LEU A 101 -7.62 -7.75 -11.99
CA LEU A 101 -7.07 -8.67 -11.00
C LEU A 101 -8.01 -9.85 -10.71
N LYS A 102 -9.32 -9.61 -10.67
CA LYS A 102 -10.32 -10.68 -10.47
C LYS A 102 -10.29 -11.67 -11.64
N GLN A 103 -10.27 -11.18 -12.88
CA GLN A 103 -10.16 -12.03 -14.07
C GLN A 103 -8.84 -12.79 -14.11
N GLY A 104 -7.72 -12.13 -13.79
CA GLY A 104 -6.42 -12.79 -13.70
C GLY A 104 -6.38 -13.89 -12.64
N ASN A 105 -7.01 -13.68 -11.48
CA ASN A 105 -7.12 -14.70 -10.43
C ASN A 105 -7.97 -15.90 -10.88
N GLU A 106 -9.05 -15.66 -11.64
CA GLU A 106 -9.89 -16.72 -12.21
C GLU A 106 -9.10 -17.59 -13.19
N VAL A 107 -8.36 -16.97 -14.12
CA VAL A 107 -7.47 -17.69 -15.05
C VAL A 107 -6.39 -18.46 -14.31
N LEU A 108 -5.77 -17.86 -13.28
CA LEU A 108 -4.77 -18.56 -12.46
C LEU A 108 -5.36 -19.79 -11.74
N ARG A 109 -6.63 -19.72 -11.28
CA ARG A 109 -7.31 -20.87 -10.67
C ARG A 109 -7.56 -21.98 -11.68
N GLU A 110 -7.93 -21.65 -12.91
CA GLU A 110 -8.10 -22.63 -13.98
C GLU A 110 -6.78 -23.33 -14.30
N ILE A 111 -5.69 -22.57 -14.50
CA ILE A 111 -4.35 -23.12 -14.71
C ILE A 111 -3.93 -24.04 -13.55
N HIS A 112 -4.14 -23.61 -12.30
CA HIS A 112 -3.79 -24.42 -11.13
C HIS A 112 -4.64 -25.70 -11.04
N LYS A 113 -5.89 -25.67 -11.51
CA LYS A 113 -6.78 -26.83 -11.51
C LYS A 113 -6.34 -27.87 -12.56
N GLU A 114 -5.96 -27.42 -13.75
CA GLU A 114 -5.43 -28.28 -14.81
C GLU A 114 -4.08 -28.88 -14.41
N MET A 115 -3.19 -28.08 -13.81
CA MET A 115 -1.86 -28.53 -13.40
C MET A 115 -1.90 -29.54 -12.24
N ASN A 116 -2.79 -29.40 -11.26
CA ASN A 116 -2.83 -30.28 -10.08
C ASN A 116 -3.46 -31.66 -10.31
N LEU A 117 -4.35 -31.84 -11.27
CA LEU A 117 -4.99 -33.15 -11.48
C LEU A 117 -4.08 -34.09 -12.29
N GLU A 118 -3.60 -33.65 -13.45
CA GLU A 118 -2.84 -34.53 -14.34
C GLU A 118 -1.39 -34.77 -13.89
N ALA A 119 -0.73 -33.77 -13.28
CA ALA A 119 0.66 -33.90 -12.87
C ALA A 119 0.81 -34.68 -11.55
N VAL A 120 -0.18 -34.61 -10.64
CA VAL A 120 -0.13 -35.31 -9.36
C VAL A 120 -0.51 -36.78 -9.52
N GLU A 121 -1.52 -37.11 -10.34
CA GLU A 121 -1.86 -38.51 -10.62
C GLU A 121 -0.72 -39.26 -11.31
N LYS A 122 -0.09 -38.67 -12.34
CA LYS A 122 1.06 -39.26 -13.02
C LYS A 122 2.27 -39.44 -12.09
N LEU A 123 2.60 -38.44 -11.26
CA LEU A 123 3.70 -38.58 -10.30
C LEU A 123 3.43 -39.65 -9.23
N LEU A 124 2.18 -39.81 -8.79
CA LEU A 124 1.81 -40.84 -7.83
C LEU A 124 1.86 -42.24 -8.45
N GLU A 125 1.38 -42.40 -9.68
CA GLU A 125 1.49 -43.65 -10.43
C GLU A 125 2.96 -44.01 -10.66
N GLU A 126 3.77 -43.12 -11.22
CA GLU A 126 5.20 -43.34 -11.48
C GLU A 126 5.99 -43.68 -10.19
N THR A 127 5.67 -43.05 -9.05
CA THR A 127 6.34 -43.34 -7.78
C THR A 127 5.88 -44.64 -7.13
N SER A 128 4.62 -45.04 -7.34
CA SER A 128 4.12 -46.34 -6.88
C SER A 128 4.73 -47.50 -7.68
N GLU A 129 4.76 -47.39 -9.02
CA GLU A 129 5.38 -48.38 -9.90
C GLU A 129 6.89 -48.50 -9.63
N ALA A 130 7.61 -47.38 -9.46
CA ALA A 130 9.03 -47.41 -9.11
C ALA A 130 9.29 -48.11 -7.76
N ARG A 131 8.41 -47.92 -6.77
CA ARG A 131 8.52 -48.60 -5.47
C ARG A 131 8.21 -50.09 -5.56
N GLU A 132 7.22 -50.49 -6.36
CA GLU A 132 6.89 -51.89 -6.58
C GLU A 132 8.01 -52.61 -7.33
N TYR A 133 8.56 -51.99 -8.38
CA TYR A 133 9.73 -52.52 -9.08
C TYR A 133 10.96 -52.65 -8.17
N GLN A 134 11.22 -51.66 -7.30
CA GLN A 134 12.29 -51.76 -6.30
C GLN A 134 12.05 -52.90 -5.30
N LYS A 135 10.80 -53.12 -4.88
CA LYS A 135 10.46 -54.26 -4.00
C LYS A 135 10.62 -55.59 -4.71
N GLU A 136 10.20 -55.70 -5.96
CA GLU A 136 10.36 -56.92 -6.76
C GLU A 136 11.83 -57.26 -7.00
N ILE A 137 12.68 -56.26 -7.28
CA ILE A 137 14.14 -56.43 -7.31
C ILE A 137 14.64 -56.88 -5.93
N GLY A 138 14.19 -56.23 -4.85
CA GLY A 138 14.56 -56.59 -3.49
C GLY A 138 14.23 -58.04 -3.16
N GLU A 139 13.03 -58.50 -3.50
CA GLU A 139 12.57 -59.88 -3.30
C GLU A 139 13.31 -60.88 -4.18
N MET A 140 13.61 -60.54 -5.44
CA MET A 140 14.45 -61.38 -6.29
C MET A 140 15.87 -61.49 -5.75
N LEU A 141 16.47 -60.40 -5.29
CA LEU A 141 17.81 -60.41 -4.72
C LEU A 141 17.84 -61.19 -3.40
N SER A 142 16.88 -60.98 -2.50
CA SER A 142 16.80 -61.73 -1.23
C SER A 142 16.57 -63.22 -1.43
N ASN A 143 15.82 -63.62 -2.47
CA ASN A 143 15.62 -65.04 -2.78
C ASN A 143 16.85 -65.72 -3.43
N ASN A 144 17.82 -64.95 -3.95
CA ASN A 144 19.03 -65.47 -4.60
C ASN A 144 20.30 -65.36 -3.74
N LEU A 145 20.29 -64.59 -2.65
CA LEU A 145 21.44 -64.45 -1.75
C LEU A 145 21.49 -65.62 -0.76
N THR A 146 22.70 -66.10 -0.48
CA THR A 146 22.93 -67.08 0.58
C THR A 146 23.09 -66.38 1.94
N LEU A 147 22.81 -67.07 3.05
CA LEU A 147 22.89 -66.49 4.40
C LEU A 147 24.26 -65.86 4.72
N ASP A 148 25.35 -66.46 4.22
CA ASP A 148 26.71 -65.95 4.41
C ASP A 148 26.96 -64.64 3.64
N GLU A 149 26.33 -64.47 2.48
CA GLU A 149 26.42 -63.24 1.67
C GLU A 149 25.56 -62.11 2.27
N GLU A 150 24.39 -62.43 2.84
CA GLU A 150 23.56 -61.47 3.58
C GLU A 150 24.31 -60.92 4.81
N ASP A 151 25.00 -61.78 5.56
CA ASP A 151 25.81 -61.39 6.72
C ASP A 151 26.99 -60.49 6.33
N ALA A 152 27.63 -60.75 5.18
CA ALA A 152 28.71 -59.92 4.65
C ALA A 152 28.20 -58.52 4.23
N VAL A 153 27.06 -58.44 3.55
CA VAL A 153 26.43 -57.16 3.17
C VAL A 153 26.02 -56.36 4.42
N GLN A 154 25.46 -57.02 5.44
CA GLN A 154 25.13 -56.36 6.71
C GLN A 154 26.38 -55.84 7.45
N ALA A 155 27.51 -56.54 7.35
CA ALA A 155 28.76 -56.07 7.91
C ALA A 155 29.29 -54.82 7.19
N GLU A 156 29.28 -54.81 5.86
CA GLU A 156 29.67 -53.64 5.05
C GLU A 156 28.76 -52.43 5.31
N LEU A 157 27.45 -52.65 5.44
CA LEU A 157 26.49 -51.59 5.81
C LEU A 157 26.79 -50.99 7.19
N ARG A 158 27.17 -51.81 8.17
CA ARG A 158 27.59 -51.34 9.50
C ARG A 158 28.87 -50.52 9.43
N GLU A 159 29.82 -50.89 8.57
CA GLU A 159 31.04 -50.11 8.36
C GLU A 159 30.76 -48.74 7.73
N LEU A 160 29.89 -48.69 6.72
CA LEU A 160 29.47 -47.42 6.10
C LEU A 160 28.70 -46.52 7.08
N GLN A 161 27.84 -47.09 7.92
CA GLN A 161 27.15 -46.35 8.98
C GLN A 161 28.15 -45.77 10.00
N ALA A 162 29.13 -46.56 10.44
CA ALA A 162 30.18 -46.09 11.35
C ALA A 162 31.05 -44.98 10.72
N GLN A 163 31.34 -45.07 9.42
CA GLN A 163 32.06 -44.02 8.69
C GLN A 163 31.23 -42.73 8.58
N GLN A 164 29.91 -42.84 8.36
CA GLN A 164 29.02 -41.69 8.30
C GLN A 164 28.84 -41.03 9.68
N GLU A 165 28.70 -41.81 10.75
CA GLU A 165 28.64 -41.28 12.13
C GLU A 165 29.96 -40.64 12.57
N SER A 166 31.11 -41.18 12.12
CA SER A 166 32.43 -40.58 12.36
C SER A 166 32.66 -39.26 11.62
N GLN A 167 31.87 -38.99 10.57
CA GLN A 167 31.89 -37.71 9.82
C GLN A 167 30.95 -36.66 10.40
N ILE A 168 30.09 -37.03 11.38
CA ILE A 168 29.36 -36.06 12.19
C ILE A 168 30.32 -35.64 13.31
N PRO A 169 30.75 -34.36 13.40
CA PRO A 169 31.63 -33.93 14.46
C PRO A 169 30.98 -34.21 15.83
N GLN A 170 31.59 -35.11 16.60
CA GLN A 170 31.29 -35.24 18.03
C GLN A 170 31.49 -33.87 18.67
N ALA A 171 30.43 -33.37 19.32
CA ALA A 171 30.43 -32.26 20.27
C ALA A 171 31.25 -31.03 19.83
N ILE A 172 30.58 -30.08 19.16
CA ILE A 172 31.02 -28.69 19.16
C ILE A 172 30.90 -28.21 20.62
N ASP A 173 32.03 -28.09 21.31
CA ASP A 173 32.14 -27.35 22.57
C ASP A 173 31.79 -25.89 22.26
N MET A 174 30.58 -25.47 22.63
CA MET A 174 30.14 -24.10 22.39
C MET A 174 30.93 -23.17 23.33
N PRO A 175 31.58 -22.11 22.82
CA PRO A 175 32.25 -21.15 23.67
C PRO A 175 31.22 -20.46 24.58
N ASP A 176 31.58 -20.33 25.86
CA ASP A 176 30.77 -19.64 26.87
C ASP A 176 30.42 -18.22 26.38
N ALA A 177 29.13 -17.89 26.36
CA ALA A 177 28.65 -16.62 25.85
C ALA A 177 29.17 -15.47 26.73
N PRO A 178 29.74 -14.39 26.16
CA PRO A 178 30.23 -13.29 26.96
C PRO A 178 29.07 -12.55 27.66
N THR A 179 29.03 -12.63 28.99
CA THR A 179 28.18 -11.84 29.86
C THR A 179 28.70 -10.40 29.92
N THR A 180 28.45 -9.60 28.87
CA THR A 180 28.65 -8.14 28.96
C THR A 180 27.29 -7.48 29.08
N GLU A 181 27.04 -6.86 30.24
CA GLU A 181 25.85 -6.04 30.46
C GLU A 181 25.82 -4.89 29.47
N LEU A 182 24.73 -4.79 28.71
CA LEU A 182 24.47 -3.70 27.79
C LEU A 182 24.27 -2.42 28.59
N ILE A 183 25.22 -1.49 28.51
CA ILE A 183 25.08 -0.14 29.05
C ILE A 183 23.92 0.53 28.29
N ALA A 184 22.78 0.64 28.97
CA ALA A 184 21.62 1.38 28.48
C ALA A 184 22.00 2.85 28.29
N LYS A 185 22.06 3.28 27.04
CA LYS A 185 22.14 4.69 26.66
C LYS A 185 20.77 5.10 26.15
N GLU A 186 19.97 5.70 27.03
CA GLU A 186 18.74 6.40 26.66
C GLU A 186 18.93 7.93 26.77
N PRO A 187 18.12 8.70 26.02
CA PRO A 187 18.58 9.82 25.23
C PRO A 187 18.38 11.18 25.90
N ALA A 188 19.22 12.14 25.52
CA ALA A 188 19.05 13.55 25.84
C ALA A 188 17.98 14.18 24.94
N ALA A 189 16.86 14.62 25.52
CA ALA A 189 16.18 15.89 25.20
C ALA A 189 14.97 16.07 26.14
N GLU A 190 15.01 17.06 27.03
CA GLU A 190 14.14 18.24 26.95
C GLU A 190 14.31 19.14 28.18
N ALA A 191 14.68 20.38 27.89
CA ALA A 191 14.62 21.51 28.79
C ALA A 191 13.21 22.09 28.76
N GLU A 192 12.66 22.38 29.95
CA GLU A 192 11.81 23.54 30.31
C GLU A 192 10.79 23.15 31.38
N SER A 193 11.01 23.63 32.61
CA SER A 193 9.98 24.42 33.30
C SER A 193 10.55 24.99 34.59
N ALA A 194 10.62 26.32 34.62
CA ALA A 194 11.03 27.14 35.73
C ALA A 194 10.07 27.07 36.93
N GLU A 195 10.65 27.34 38.09
CA GLU A 195 10.11 28.05 39.25
C GLU A 195 8.64 27.84 39.66
N ARG A 196 8.46 27.32 40.89
CA ARG A 196 7.49 27.87 41.86
C ARG A 196 7.84 27.43 43.29
N THR A 197 8.59 28.30 43.95
CA THR A 197 8.40 28.77 45.33
C THR A 197 7.56 27.90 46.29
N LYS A 198 8.21 27.41 47.36
CA LYS A 198 7.61 27.32 48.71
C LYS A 198 8.66 27.66 49.77
N VAL A 199 8.61 28.90 50.25
CA VAL A 199 9.00 29.31 51.61
C VAL A 199 7.75 29.08 52.51
N PRO A 200 7.79 29.03 53.86
CA PRO A 200 8.94 29.10 54.76
C PRO A 200 8.86 28.23 56.06
N VAL A 201 9.88 28.41 56.92
CA VAL A 201 9.84 28.53 58.40
C VAL A 201 9.89 27.28 59.31
N ALA A 202 11.03 27.24 60.04
CA ALA A 202 11.28 26.94 61.46
C ALA A 202 10.84 25.60 62.08
N ALA A 203 11.80 24.88 62.68
CA ALA A 203 12.19 25.05 64.08
C ALA A 203 13.61 24.47 64.29
#